data_AF-A0A437UIS8-F1
#
_entry.id   AF-A0A437UIS8-F1
#
_cell.length_a   1.000
_cell.length_b   1.000
_cell.length_c   1.000
_cell.angle_alpha   90.00
_cell.angle_beta   90.00
_cell.angle_gamma   90.00
#
_symmetry.space_group_name_H-M   'P 1'
#
loop_
_entity.id
_entity.type
_entity.pdbx_description
1 polymer ?
#
loop_
_entity_poly.entity_id
_entity_poly.type
_entity_poly.pdbx_seq_one_letter_code
_entity_poly.pdbx_strand_id
1 'polypeptide(L)'
;MIKSALHYAELGFSVLPLQKNGKAPITTEAFPSGFKSATTDKNKIQHHWQKYPSSNIGLRISENLIIMDIDVHNENGFDSLAVLEQEFGKLPDTFSVDTPTDGKHYYFKLPDGVTIDRQINAFKGIDLLTNGYVVASPSSINGKKYTVSSGSIDKLAYLPNWLLKAFETHREQASSEYMSQTNTRQYKPGKKYTGALLDELVAGATVGGRNEWIMRMISKMLAVGAELDTIYRLLLVVNDNFLSEPLPLSEINATFKSRVKKHTRGA
;
A
#
# COMPACT_ATOMS: atom_id res chain seq x y z
N MET A 1 -11.86 -2.96 -23.60
CA MET A 1 -11.13 -1.95 -22.82
C MET A 1 -11.83 -0.59 -22.83
N ILE A 2 -11.85 0.16 -23.94
CA ILE A 2 -12.40 1.53 -23.97
C ILE A 2 -13.82 1.68 -23.40
N LYS A 3 -14.76 0.79 -23.76
CA LYS A 3 -16.15 0.84 -23.25
C LYS A 3 -16.19 0.73 -21.72
N SER A 4 -15.45 -0.21 -21.14
CA SER A 4 -15.36 -0.42 -19.70
C SER A 4 -14.68 0.76 -19.00
N ALA A 5 -13.60 1.31 -19.58
CA ALA A 5 -12.94 2.50 -19.05
C ALA A 5 -13.90 3.70 -19.00
N LEU A 6 -14.69 3.93 -20.05
CA LEU A 6 -15.70 4.99 -20.07
C LEU A 6 -16.83 4.74 -19.08
N HIS A 7 -17.26 3.49 -18.95
CA HIS A 7 -18.29 3.11 -17.98
C HIS A 7 -17.85 3.41 -16.53
N TYR A 8 -16.62 3.07 -16.16
CA TYR A 8 -16.10 3.44 -14.83
C TYR A 8 -16.04 4.95 -14.62
N ALA A 9 -15.61 5.70 -15.64
CA ALA A 9 -15.57 7.16 -15.57
C ALA A 9 -16.97 7.79 -15.45
N GLU A 10 -17.97 7.21 -16.12
CA GLU A 10 -19.38 7.62 -16.00
C GLU A 10 -19.92 7.43 -14.59
N LEU A 11 -19.48 6.38 -13.90
CA LEU A 11 -19.81 6.11 -12.50
C LEU A 11 -18.96 6.91 -11.51
N GLY A 12 -18.13 7.85 -12.01
CA GLY A 12 -17.33 8.76 -11.18
C GLY A 12 -15.96 8.23 -10.75
N PHE A 13 -15.56 7.02 -11.20
CA PHE A 13 -14.25 6.47 -10.86
C PHE A 13 -13.16 7.08 -11.74
N SER A 14 -12.09 7.58 -11.12
CA SER A 14 -10.94 8.10 -11.84
C SER A 14 -10.12 6.96 -12.46
N VAL A 15 -10.11 6.91 -13.79
CA VAL A 15 -9.48 5.86 -14.59
C VAL A 15 -8.08 6.26 -15.01
N LEU A 16 -7.16 5.30 -15.05
CA LEU A 16 -5.80 5.45 -15.59
C LEU A 16 -5.43 4.26 -16.49
N PRO A 17 -4.58 4.45 -17.50
CA PRO A 17 -4.07 3.35 -18.29
C PRO A 17 -2.88 2.68 -17.61
N LEU A 18 -2.86 1.36 -17.70
CA LEU A 18 -1.77 0.51 -17.24
C LEU A 18 -1.13 -0.21 -18.43
N GLN A 19 0.10 -0.67 -18.23
CA GLN A 19 0.84 -1.47 -19.21
C GLN A 19 -0.02 -2.64 -19.69
N LYS A 20 0.00 -2.88 -21.01
CA LYS A 20 -0.51 -4.14 -21.57
C LYS A 20 0.18 -5.30 -20.85
N ASN A 21 -0.60 -6.28 -20.40
CA ASN A 21 -0.07 -7.45 -19.70
C ASN A 21 0.67 -7.12 -18.39
N GLY A 22 0.42 -5.96 -17.79
CA GLY A 22 1.09 -5.50 -16.59
C GLY A 22 0.16 -4.72 -15.66
N LYS A 23 0.72 -4.33 -14.51
CA LYS A 23 0.03 -3.56 -13.45
C LYS A 23 0.52 -2.11 -13.35
N ALA A 24 1.64 -1.77 -13.98
CA ALA A 24 2.26 -0.45 -13.85
C ALA A 24 1.54 0.61 -14.71
N PRO A 25 1.31 1.84 -14.21
CA PRO A 25 0.77 2.94 -14.98
C PRO A 25 1.68 3.30 -16.15
N ILE A 26 1.09 3.70 -17.26
CA ILE A 26 1.85 4.25 -18.39
C ILE A 26 1.70 5.76 -18.47
N THR A 27 2.80 6.41 -18.79
CA THR A 27 2.83 7.85 -19.05
C THR A 27 2.53 8.09 -20.53
N THR A 28 1.53 8.92 -20.82
CA THR A 28 1.19 9.35 -22.19
C THR A 28 0.82 10.82 -22.21
N GLU A 29 0.61 11.41 -23.39
CA GLU A 29 0.14 12.79 -23.54
C GLU A 29 -1.15 13.06 -22.72
N ALA A 30 -2.10 12.13 -22.75
CA ALA A 30 -3.33 12.22 -21.96
C ALA A 30 -3.15 11.89 -20.46
N PHE A 31 -2.07 11.21 -20.10
CA PHE A 31 -1.78 10.72 -18.74
C PHE A 31 -0.31 10.97 -18.36
N PRO A 32 0.13 12.24 -18.17
CA PRO A 32 1.54 12.60 -18.05
C PRO A 32 2.17 12.28 -16.69
N SER A 33 1.39 11.88 -15.68
CA SER A 33 1.86 11.72 -14.30
C SER A 33 1.48 10.37 -13.68
N GLY A 34 1.44 9.32 -14.52
CA GLY A 34 1.08 7.96 -14.10
C GLY A 34 -0.27 7.93 -13.38
N PHE A 35 -0.33 7.34 -12.19
CA PHE A 35 -1.59 7.23 -11.46
C PHE A 35 -2.16 8.56 -10.95
N LYS A 36 -1.33 9.60 -10.81
CA LYS A 36 -1.80 10.93 -10.41
C LYS A 36 -2.61 11.62 -11.50
N SER A 37 -2.43 11.22 -12.76
CA SER A 37 -3.22 11.69 -13.90
C SER A 37 -4.49 10.87 -14.15
N ALA A 38 -4.89 9.98 -13.23
CA ALA A 38 -6.19 9.31 -13.32
C ALA A 38 -7.32 10.33 -13.43
N THR A 39 -8.30 10.07 -14.29
CA THR A 39 -9.30 11.05 -14.69
C THR A 39 -10.66 10.41 -14.99
N THR A 40 -11.73 11.21 -14.90
CA THR A 40 -13.07 10.89 -15.40
C THR A 40 -13.37 11.56 -16.75
N ASP A 41 -12.42 12.33 -17.30
CA ASP A 41 -12.57 13.02 -18.59
C ASP A 41 -12.64 12.01 -19.74
N LYS A 42 -13.85 11.86 -20.29
CA LYS A 42 -14.15 10.93 -21.39
C LYS A 42 -13.29 11.18 -22.61
N ASN A 43 -12.94 12.43 -22.91
CA ASN A 43 -12.13 12.76 -24.09
C ASN A 43 -10.71 12.23 -23.93
N LYS A 44 -10.09 12.41 -22.75
CA LYS A 44 -8.76 11.86 -22.45
C LYS A 44 -8.75 10.33 -22.50
N ILE A 45 -9.77 9.70 -21.92
CA ILE A 45 -9.93 8.24 -21.91
C ILE A 45 -10.12 7.72 -23.34
N GLN A 46 -11.01 8.32 -24.13
CA GLN A 46 -11.24 7.93 -25.52
C GLN A 46 -9.97 8.08 -26.35
N HIS A 47 -9.32 9.24 -26.27
CA HIS A 47 -8.09 9.52 -27.00
C HIS A 47 -7.01 8.47 -26.70
N HIS A 48 -6.80 8.15 -25.42
CA HIS A 48 -5.79 7.15 -25.04
C HIS A 48 -6.12 5.76 -25.56
N TRP A 49 -7.33 5.24 -25.29
CA TRP A 49 -7.66 3.85 -25.66
C TRP A 49 -7.95 3.67 -27.16
N GLN A 50 -8.16 4.74 -27.93
CA GLN A 50 -8.11 4.68 -29.39
C GLN A 50 -6.69 4.45 -29.90
N LYS A 51 -5.69 5.12 -29.31
CA LYS A 51 -4.26 4.96 -29.67
C LYS A 51 -3.65 3.68 -29.11
N TYR A 52 -4.05 3.27 -27.90
CA TYR A 52 -3.53 2.10 -27.18
C TYR A 52 -4.67 1.19 -26.70
N PRO A 53 -5.36 0.46 -27.61
CA PRO A 53 -6.57 -0.29 -27.29
C PRO A 53 -6.35 -1.46 -26.32
N SER A 54 -5.10 -1.89 -26.14
CA SER A 54 -4.71 -3.03 -25.29
C SER A 54 -4.18 -2.63 -23.91
N SER A 55 -4.16 -1.33 -23.58
CA SER A 55 -3.82 -0.87 -22.23
C SER A 55 -4.78 -1.45 -21.20
N ASN A 56 -4.23 -2.00 -20.11
CA ASN A 56 -5.00 -2.40 -18.94
C ASN A 56 -5.63 -1.17 -18.27
N ILE A 57 -6.70 -1.37 -17.52
CA ILE A 57 -7.44 -0.31 -16.81
C ILE A 57 -7.06 -0.35 -15.35
N GLY A 58 -6.63 0.80 -14.82
CA GLY A 58 -6.54 1.05 -13.40
C GLY A 58 -7.67 1.95 -12.93
N LEU A 59 -8.09 1.77 -11.68
CA LEU A 59 -8.97 2.69 -10.96
C LEU A 59 -8.19 3.28 -9.80
N ARG A 60 -8.13 4.61 -9.73
CA ARG A 60 -7.55 5.31 -8.59
C ARG A 60 -8.48 5.16 -7.40
N ILE A 61 -7.91 4.83 -6.25
CA ILE A 61 -8.64 4.77 -4.99
C ILE A 61 -8.81 6.20 -4.48
N SER A 62 -10.06 6.67 -4.43
CA SER A 62 -10.47 7.94 -3.85
C SER A 62 -10.67 7.83 -2.35
N GLU A 63 -10.79 8.96 -1.65
CA GLU A 63 -10.93 9.01 -0.19
C GLU A 63 -12.14 8.22 0.35
N ASN A 64 -13.22 8.15 -0.42
CA ASN A 64 -14.45 7.42 -0.03
C ASN A 64 -14.50 5.97 -0.53
N LEU A 65 -13.41 5.47 -1.13
CA LEU A 65 -13.32 4.11 -1.65
C LEU A 65 -12.24 3.35 -0.89
N ILE A 66 -12.57 2.14 -0.45
CA ILE A 66 -11.64 1.22 0.19
C ILE A 66 -11.65 -0.08 -0.57
N ILE A 67 -10.46 -0.64 -0.79
CA ILE A 67 -10.31 -1.97 -1.34
C ILE A 67 -9.72 -2.88 -0.26
N MET A 68 -10.39 -3.98 0.03
CA MET A 68 -9.78 -5.10 0.73
C MET A 68 -9.24 -6.07 -0.31
N ASP A 69 -7.92 -6.22 -0.35
CA ASP A 69 -7.22 -7.07 -1.32
C ASP A 69 -6.76 -8.36 -0.63
N ILE A 70 -7.28 -9.49 -1.11
CA ILE A 70 -6.99 -10.83 -0.63
C ILE A 70 -5.96 -11.46 -1.58
N ASP A 71 -4.76 -11.72 -1.07
CA ASP A 71 -3.72 -12.48 -1.76
C ASP A 71 -3.72 -13.95 -1.32
N VAL A 72 -3.28 -14.84 -2.21
CA VAL A 72 -3.16 -16.29 -1.98
C VAL A 72 -1.78 -16.85 -2.35
N HIS A 73 -0.84 -16.02 -2.80
CA HIS A 73 0.48 -16.51 -3.27
C HIS A 73 1.42 -16.96 -2.15
N ASN A 74 1.63 -16.13 -1.13
CA ASN A 74 2.55 -16.44 -0.02
C ASN A 74 1.80 -16.87 1.26
N GLU A 75 0.62 -16.31 1.46
CA GLU A 75 -0.27 -16.56 2.57
C GLU A 75 -1.69 -16.63 2.00
N ASN A 76 -2.52 -17.55 2.47
CA ASN A 76 -3.90 -17.67 2.00
C ASN A 76 -4.80 -16.70 2.76
N GLY A 77 -5.03 -15.52 2.18
CA GLY A 77 -5.87 -14.48 2.79
C GLY A 77 -7.32 -14.90 3.00
N PHE A 78 -7.84 -15.92 2.28
CA PHE A 78 -9.17 -16.44 2.54
C PHE A 78 -9.27 -17.18 3.88
N ASP A 79 -8.20 -17.83 4.34
CA ASP A 79 -8.18 -18.48 5.65
C ASP A 79 -8.24 -17.41 6.75
N SER A 80 -7.47 -16.32 6.59
CA SER A 80 -7.51 -15.18 7.52
C SER A 80 -8.88 -14.50 7.52
N LEU A 81 -9.50 -14.37 6.34
CA LEU A 81 -10.85 -13.83 6.22
C LEU A 81 -11.87 -14.74 6.93
N ALA A 82 -11.78 -16.06 6.77
CA ALA A 82 -12.68 -17.00 7.44
C ALA A 82 -12.61 -16.90 8.98
N VAL A 83 -11.41 -16.71 9.54
CA VAL A 83 -11.22 -16.47 10.97
C VAL A 83 -11.89 -15.17 11.39
N LEU A 84 -11.68 -14.07 10.65
CA LEU A 84 -12.31 -12.78 10.92
C LEU A 84 -13.85 -12.88 10.84
N GLU A 85 -14.37 -13.58 9.85
CA GLU A 85 -15.82 -13.75 9.70
C GLU A 85 -16.43 -14.61 10.81
N GLN A 86 -15.68 -15.60 11.32
CA GLN A 86 -16.10 -16.42 12.45
C GLN A 86 -16.13 -15.61 13.76
N GLU A 87 -15.17 -14.72 13.96
CA GLU A 87 -15.05 -13.91 15.17
C GLU A 87 -16.01 -12.72 15.19
N PHE A 88 -16.15 -12.03 14.06
CA PHE A 88 -16.80 -10.71 14.00
C PHE A 88 -18.07 -10.66 13.13
N GLY A 89 -18.27 -11.67 12.29
CA GLY A 89 -19.41 -11.77 11.37
C GLY A 89 -19.01 -11.68 9.90
N LYS A 90 -19.90 -12.14 9.03
CA LYS A 90 -19.64 -12.21 7.58
C LYS A 90 -19.44 -10.84 6.94
N LEU A 91 -18.64 -10.82 5.88
CA LEU A 91 -18.60 -9.69 4.95
C LEU A 91 -19.97 -9.52 4.28
N PRO A 92 -20.45 -8.28 4.12
CA PRO A 92 -21.63 -8.01 3.33
C PRO A 92 -21.32 -8.23 1.85
N ASP A 93 -22.33 -8.62 1.08
CA ASP A 93 -22.22 -8.69 -0.36
C ASP A 93 -21.89 -7.30 -0.93
N THR A 94 -20.80 -7.23 -1.70
CA THR A 94 -20.36 -6.00 -2.36
C THR A 94 -19.78 -6.31 -3.74
N PHE A 95 -19.43 -5.25 -4.49
CA PHE A 95 -18.72 -5.43 -5.74
C PHE A 95 -17.35 -6.07 -5.51
N SER A 96 -17.10 -7.18 -6.21
CA SER A 96 -15.88 -7.96 -6.08
C SER A 96 -15.29 -8.33 -7.42
N VAL A 97 -13.95 -8.36 -7.47
CA VAL A 97 -13.19 -8.73 -8.66
C VAL A 97 -12.19 -9.81 -8.30
N ASP A 98 -12.31 -10.97 -8.95
CA ASP A 98 -11.32 -12.03 -8.86
C ASP A 98 -10.06 -11.63 -9.62
N THR A 99 -8.89 -11.88 -9.03
CA THR A 99 -7.60 -11.50 -9.60
C THR A 99 -6.98 -12.64 -10.42
N PRO A 100 -6.04 -12.36 -11.33
CA PRO A 100 -5.34 -13.40 -12.11
C PRO A 100 -4.56 -14.42 -11.27
N THR A 101 -4.33 -14.12 -10.00
CA THR A 101 -3.54 -14.93 -9.07
C THR A 101 -4.42 -15.67 -8.06
N ASP A 102 -5.70 -15.85 -8.37
CA ASP A 102 -6.71 -16.55 -7.55
C ASP A 102 -7.04 -15.84 -6.22
N GLY A 103 -6.62 -14.58 -6.08
CA GLY A 103 -7.01 -13.67 -5.01
C GLY A 103 -8.28 -12.87 -5.36
N LYS A 104 -8.62 -11.88 -4.53
CA LYS A 104 -9.86 -11.10 -4.72
C LYS A 104 -9.77 -9.67 -4.19
N HIS A 105 -10.31 -8.73 -4.95
CA HIS A 105 -10.56 -7.37 -4.48
C HIS A 105 -12.02 -7.22 -4.07
N TYR A 106 -12.29 -6.79 -2.83
CA TYR A 106 -13.60 -6.33 -2.38
C TYR A 106 -13.63 -4.81 -2.31
N TYR A 107 -14.65 -4.19 -2.90
CA TYR A 107 -14.78 -2.74 -2.96
C TYR A 107 -15.82 -2.27 -1.95
N PHE A 108 -15.46 -1.33 -1.09
CA PHE A 108 -16.34 -0.78 -0.07
C PHE A 108 -16.37 0.75 -0.11
N LYS A 109 -17.50 1.32 0.29
CA LYS A 109 -17.59 2.74 0.67
C LYS A 109 -17.13 2.92 2.11
N LEU A 110 -16.41 4.00 2.37
CA LEU A 110 -16.15 4.44 3.73
C LEU A 110 -17.32 5.34 4.19
N PRO A 111 -17.85 5.19 5.42
CA PRO A 111 -18.82 6.12 5.97
C PRO A 111 -18.25 7.54 6.06
N ASP A 112 -19.11 8.56 5.91
CA ASP A 112 -18.69 9.96 5.96
C ASP A 112 -18.00 10.30 7.29
N GLY A 113 -16.87 11.00 7.21
CA GLY A 113 -16.09 11.42 8.38
C GLY A 113 -15.18 10.33 8.99
N VAL A 114 -15.24 9.09 8.51
CA VAL A 114 -14.29 8.05 8.89
C VAL A 114 -13.03 8.17 8.02
N THR A 115 -11.86 7.95 8.61
CA THR A 115 -10.59 7.86 7.87
C THR A 115 -9.81 6.67 8.37
N ILE A 116 -9.20 5.92 7.45
CA ILE A 116 -8.31 4.81 7.80
C ILE A 116 -7.11 4.78 6.87
N ASP A 117 -5.93 4.58 7.45
CA ASP A 117 -4.69 4.48 6.70
C ASP A 117 -4.63 3.18 5.91
N ARG A 118 -3.87 3.21 4.82
CA ARG A 118 -3.52 1.99 4.07
C ARG A 118 -2.71 1.06 4.98
N GLN A 119 -3.10 -0.20 5.05
CA GLN A 119 -2.40 -1.23 5.81
C GLN A 119 -2.07 -2.40 4.89
N ILE A 120 -0.84 -2.89 4.95
CA ILE A 120 -0.35 -4.01 4.14
C ILE A 120 -0.09 -5.19 5.05
N ASN A 121 -0.60 -6.35 4.67
CA ASN A 121 -0.54 -7.60 5.39
C ASN A 121 -0.94 -7.44 6.87
N ALA A 122 -1.99 -6.65 7.12
CA ALA A 122 -2.48 -6.43 8.48
C ALA A 122 -3.10 -7.71 9.05
N PHE A 123 -3.67 -8.52 8.18
CA PHE A 123 -3.88 -9.93 8.44
C PHE A 123 -3.16 -10.69 7.34
N LYS A 124 -2.77 -11.94 7.61
CA LYS A 124 -1.98 -12.72 6.67
C LYS A 124 -2.70 -12.85 5.32
N GLY A 125 -2.09 -12.35 4.26
CA GLY A 125 -2.68 -12.30 2.91
C GLY A 125 -3.83 -11.29 2.74
N ILE A 126 -3.97 -10.31 3.63
CA ILE A 126 -5.02 -9.29 3.56
C ILE A 126 -4.42 -7.87 3.67
N ASP A 127 -4.63 -7.10 2.60
CA ASP A 127 -4.31 -5.68 2.55
C ASP A 127 -5.58 -4.81 2.61
N LEU A 128 -5.47 -3.63 3.21
CA LEU A 128 -6.47 -2.57 3.15
C LEU A 128 -5.92 -1.37 2.38
N LEU A 129 -6.47 -1.13 1.20
CA LEU A 129 -6.02 -0.10 0.28
C LEU A 129 -6.96 1.11 0.34
N THR A 130 -6.47 2.25 0.84
CA THR A 130 -7.22 3.51 0.92
C THR A 130 -6.68 4.61 0.00
N ASN A 131 -5.56 4.33 -0.67
CA ASN A 131 -4.96 5.23 -1.64
C ASN A 131 -4.21 4.42 -2.72
N GLY A 132 -3.77 5.13 -3.76
CA GLY A 132 -3.11 4.52 -4.91
C GLY A 132 -4.13 4.12 -5.98
N TYR A 133 -4.00 2.93 -6.53
CA TYR A 133 -4.87 2.41 -7.58
C TYR A 133 -4.91 0.89 -7.56
N VAL A 134 -5.94 0.31 -8.18
CA VAL A 134 -6.09 -1.13 -8.41
C VAL A 134 -6.31 -1.41 -9.88
N VAL A 135 -5.93 -2.60 -10.33
CA VAL A 135 -6.27 -3.08 -11.68
C VAL A 135 -7.74 -3.48 -11.70
N ALA A 136 -8.48 -3.01 -12.70
CA ALA A 136 -9.91 -3.28 -12.82
C ALA A 136 -10.23 -4.24 -13.95
N SER A 137 -11.37 -4.93 -13.82
CA SER A 137 -11.94 -5.72 -14.91
C SER A 137 -12.25 -4.84 -16.13
N PRO A 138 -12.05 -5.29 -17.38
CA PRO A 138 -11.66 -6.63 -17.81
C PRO A 138 -10.16 -6.77 -18.15
N SER A 139 -9.27 -6.07 -17.42
CA SER A 139 -7.81 -6.17 -17.62
C SER A 139 -7.29 -7.61 -17.52
N SER A 140 -6.12 -7.87 -18.12
CA SER A 140 -5.52 -9.21 -18.10
C SER A 140 -4.01 -9.19 -17.92
N ILE A 141 -3.48 -10.23 -17.29
CA ILE A 141 -2.05 -10.49 -17.09
C ILE A 141 -1.79 -11.96 -17.43
N ASN A 142 -0.83 -12.21 -18.31
CA ASN A 142 -0.43 -13.51 -18.84
C ASN A 142 -1.63 -14.37 -19.29
N GLY A 143 -2.60 -13.74 -19.97
CA GLY A 143 -3.82 -14.40 -20.47
C GLY A 143 -4.92 -14.61 -19.42
N LYS A 144 -4.64 -14.43 -18.12
CA LYS A 144 -5.62 -14.49 -17.04
C LYS A 144 -6.25 -13.11 -16.77
N LYS A 145 -7.54 -13.07 -16.50
CA LYS A 145 -8.33 -11.81 -16.42
C LYS A 145 -8.66 -11.42 -14.99
N TYR A 146 -8.76 -10.12 -14.76
CA TYR A 146 -9.54 -9.56 -13.66
C TYR A 146 -11.02 -9.68 -14.02
N THR A 147 -11.78 -10.43 -13.23
CA THR A 147 -13.18 -10.78 -13.56
C THR A 147 -14.10 -10.34 -12.44
N VAL A 148 -15.16 -9.61 -12.78
CA VAL A 148 -16.21 -9.28 -11.80
C VAL A 148 -16.86 -10.58 -11.35
N SER A 149 -16.82 -10.86 -10.05
CA SER A 149 -17.37 -12.08 -9.46
C SER A 149 -18.61 -11.87 -8.61
N SER A 150 -18.87 -10.63 -8.16
CA SER A 150 -20.09 -10.27 -7.46
C SER A 150 -20.44 -8.79 -7.59
N GLY A 151 -21.73 -8.49 -7.44
CA GLY A 151 -22.24 -7.13 -7.31
C GLY A 151 -22.10 -6.23 -8.54
N SER A 152 -22.35 -4.95 -8.33
CA SER A 152 -22.18 -3.89 -9.34
C SER A 152 -21.44 -2.72 -8.72
N ILE A 153 -20.51 -2.12 -9.46
CA ILE A 153 -19.56 -1.13 -8.92
C ILE A 153 -20.24 0.19 -8.49
N ASP A 154 -21.46 0.47 -8.96
CA ASP A 154 -22.31 1.59 -8.52
C ASP A 154 -23.04 1.30 -7.18
N LYS A 155 -23.08 0.04 -6.74
CA LYS A 155 -23.79 -0.43 -5.54
C LYS A 155 -22.83 -1.06 -4.52
N LEU A 156 -21.81 -0.29 -4.13
CA LEU A 156 -20.86 -0.71 -3.10
C LEU A 156 -21.52 -0.73 -1.71
N ALA A 157 -21.29 -1.78 -0.95
CA ALA A 157 -21.61 -1.83 0.48
C ALA A 157 -20.69 -0.88 1.26
N TYR A 158 -21.13 -0.43 2.43
CA TYR A 158 -20.25 0.23 3.38
C TYR A 158 -19.28 -0.77 4.02
N LEU A 159 -18.06 -0.32 4.32
CA LEU A 159 -17.10 -1.12 5.09
C LEU A 159 -17.75 -1.47 6.45
N PRO A 160 -17.84 -2.75 6.82
CA PRO A 160 -18.44 -3.14 8.10
C PRO A 160 -17.68 -2.52 9.28
N ASN A 161 -18.43 -2.03 10.27
CA ASN A 161 -17.82 -1.45 11.48
C ASN A 161 -16.87 -2.43 12.19
N TRP A 162 -17.16 -3.73 12.13
CA TRP A 162 -16.30 -4.74 12.73
C TRP A 162 -14.95 -4.84 12.00
N LEU A 163 -14.95 -4.72 10.68
CA LEU A 163 -13.72 -4.79 9.87
C LEU A 163 -12.89 -3.52 10.08
N LEU A 164 -13.55 -2.36 10.11
CA LEU A 164 -12.90 -1.09 10.46
C LEU A 164 -12.16 -1.21 11.82
N LYS A 165 -12.86 -1.68 12.86
CA LYS A 165 -12.28 -1.88 14.19
C LYS A 165 -11.14 -2.89 14.18
N ALA A 166 -11.28 -4.01 13.47
CA ALA A 166 -10.24 -5.03 13.39
C ALA A 166 -8.91 -4.44 12.83
N PHE A 167 -8.98 -3.64 11.77
CA PHE A 167 -7.80 -2.96 11.23
C PHE A 167 -7.27 -1.83 12.13
N GLU A 168 -8.13 -1.11 12.84
CA GLU A 168 -7.69 -0.11 13.83
C GLU A 168 -6.95 -0.75 15.00
N THR A 169 -7.53 -1.80 15.59
CA THR A 169 -6.93 -2.56 16.69
C THR A 169 -5.64 -3.24 16.26
N HIS A 170 -5.57 -3.84 15.07
CA HIS A 170 -4.33 -4.43 14.57
C HIS A 170 -3.22 -3.38 14.44
N ARG A 171 -3.53 -2.17 13.96
CA ARG A 171 -2.55 -1.07 13.87
C ARG A 171 -2.08 -0.62 15.25
N GLU A 172 -2.99 -0.53 16.23
CA GLU A 172 -2.67 -0.19 17.61
C GLU A 172 -1.79 -1.26 18.26
N GLN A 173 -2.15 -2.54 18.12
CA GLN A 173 -1.38 -3.67 18.61
C GLN A 173 0.00 -3.72 17.95
N ALA A 174 0.10 -3.61 16.63
CA ALA A 174 1.38 -3.53 15.94
C ALA A 174 2.23 -2.35 16.42
N SER A 175 1.60 -1.20 16.72
CA SER A 175 2.31 -0.02 17.26
C SER A 175 2.76 -0.27 18.71
N SER A 176 1.92 -0.87 19.55
CA SER A 176 2.22 -1.21 20.94
C SER A 176 3.23 -2.34 21.08
N GLU A 177 3.15 -3.38 20.24
CA GLU A 177 4.14 -4.45 20.14
C GLU A 177 5.46 -3.92 19.60
N TYR A 178 5.43 -3.06 18.59
CA TYR A 178 6.64 -2.41 18.11
C TYR A 178 7.27 -1.54 19.21
N MET A 179 6.49 -0.72 19.92
CA MET A 179 6.98 0.07 21.07
C MET A 179 7.49 -0.83 22.20
N SER A 180 6.79 -1.93 22.49
CA SER A 180 7.16 -2.91 23.51
C SER A 180 8.40 -3.68 23.11
N GLN A 181 8.58 -4.11 21.87
CA GLN A 181 9.79 -4.76 21.33
C GLN A 181 10.98 -3.80 21.30
N THR A 182 10.75 -2.51 21.01
CA THR A 182 11.80 -1.49 21.18
C THR A 182 12.15 -1.24 22.65
N ASN A 183 11.22 -1.48 23.59
CA ASN A 183 11.45 -1.40 25.03
C ASN A 183 11.89 -2.74 25.67
N THR A 184 11.74 -3.88 25.00
CA THR A 184 11.99 -5.25 25.53
C THR A 184 13.17 -5.97 24.89
N ARG A 185 13.96 -5.32 24.02
CA ARG A 185 15.39 -5.66 24.02
C ARG A 185 15.88 -5.33 25.42
N GLN A 186 16.05 -6.35 26.27
CA GLN A 186 16.64 -6.25 27.60
C GLN A 186 17.90 -5.39 27.50
N TYR A 187 17.73 -4.10 27.74
CA TYR A 187 18.85 -3.21 27.88
C TYR A 187 19.52 -3.65 29.16
N LYS A 188 20.79 -4.06 29.04
CA LYS A 188 21.62 -4.29 30.22
C LYS A 188 21.37 -3.11 31.18
N PRO A 189 21.06 -3.36 32.47
CA PRO A 189 20.73 -2.31 33.42
C PRO A 189 21.71 -1.13 33.27
N GLY A 190 21.20 0.05 32.94
CA GLY A 190 22.00 1.27 32.72
C GLY A 190 22.25 1.70 31.27
N LYS A 191 21.84 0.95 30.24
CA LYS A 191 22.03 1.39 28.83
C LYS A 191 20.97 2.43 28.41
N LYS A 192 21.43 3.63 28.04
CA LYS A 192 20.57 4.73 27.54
C LYS A 192 20.10 4.47 26.11
N TYR A 193 18.96 5.04 25.73
CA TYR A 193 18.39 4.97 24.38
C TYR A 193 19.41 5.26 23.27
N THR A 194 20.24 6.29 23.43
CA THR A 194 21.27 6.64 22.43
C THR A 194 22.26 5.52 22.22
N GLY A 195 22.71 4.84 23.29
CA GLY A 195 23.62 3.71 23.18
C GLY A 195 22.98 2.52 22.46
N ALA A 196 21.69 2.28 22.70
CA ALA A 196 20.92 1.26 22.00
C ALA A 196 20.77 1.52 20.50
N LEU A 197 20.49 2.77 20.14
CA LEU A 197 20.36 3.20 18.76
C LEU A 197 21.68 2.99 18.01
N LEU A 198 22.81 3.31 18.64
CA LEU A 198 24.14 3.09 18.07
C LEU A 198 24.43 1.60 17.83
N ASP A 199 24.15 0.72 18.80
CA ASP A 199 24.35 -0.73 18.56
C ASP A 199 23.47 -1.22 17.42
N GLU A 200 22.23 -0.73 17.36
CA GLU A 200 21.29 -1.14 16.33
C GLU A 200 21.78 -0.73 14.94
N LEU A 201 22.29 0.51 14.80
CA LEU A 201 22.92 0.99 13.56
C LEU A 201 24.07 0.08 13.12
N VAL A 202 24.89 -0.37 14.07
CA VAL A 202 26.04 -1.27 13.80
C VAL A 202 25.62 -2.71 13.52
N ALA A 203 24.53 -3.18 14.15
CA ALA A 203 24.00 -4.52 13.89
C ALA A 203 23.45 -4.68 12.46
N GLY A 204 23.01 -3.57 11.86
CA GLY A 204 22.56 -3.52 10.47
C GLY A 204 21.37 -4.44 10.17
N ALA A 205 21.27 -4.88 8.91
CA ALA A 205 20.21 -5.76 8.44
C ALA A 205 20.68 -6.74 7.35
N THR A 206 20.03 -7.90 7.32
CA THR A 206 20.24 -8.96 6.33
C THR A 206 19.40 -8.73 5.06
N VAL A 207 19.75 -9.45 3.99
CA VAL A 207 19.02 -9.43 2.70
C VAL A 207 17.53 -9.73 2.92
N GLY A 208 16.65 -8.90 2.34
CA GLY A 208 15.19 -8.96 2.51
C GLY A 208 14.61 -7.91 3.46
N GLY A 209 15.36 -7.47 4.50
CA GLY A 209 14.88 -6.52 5.51
C GLY A 209 15.49 -5.11 5.45
N ARG A 210 16.45 -4.87 4.55
CA ARG A 210 17.28 -3.64 4.53
C ARG A 210 16.48 -2.34 4.34
N ASN A 211 15.52 -2.35 3.42
CA ASN A 211 14.74 -1.15 3.10
C ASN A 211 13.82 -0.73 4.27
N GLU A 212 13.17 -1.71 4.90
CA GLU A 212 12.40 -1.48 6.12
C GLU A 212 13.29 -0.97 7.26
N TRP A 213 14.46 -1.59 7.42
CA TRP A 213 15.42 -1.22 8.44
C TRP A 213 15.94 0.22 8.27
N ILE A 214 16.31 0.65 7.06
CA ILE A 214 16.75 2.03 6.79
C ILE A 214 15.64 3.01 7.12
N MET A 215 14.42 2.73 6.66
CA MET A 215 13.25 3.58 6.95
C MET A 215 13.05 3.76 8.45
N ARG A 216 13.21 2.68 9.22
CA ARG A 216 13.08 2.66 10.67
C ARG A 216 14.18 3.49 11.35
N MET A 217 15.43 3.35 10.93
CA MET A 217 16.55 4.13 11.47
C MET A 217 16.40 5.62 11.22
N ILE A 218 16.02 6.02 10.00
CA ILE A 218 15.72 7.42 9.67
C ILE A 218 14.67 7.97 10.64
N SER A 219 13.60 7.22 10.86
CA SER A 219 12.48 7.65 11.70
C SER A 219 12.88 7.80 13.16
N LYS A 220 13.67 6.86 13.70
CA LYS A 220 14.16 6.93 15.08
C LYS A 220 15.09 8.12 15.30
N MET A 221 15.97 8.41 14.35
CA MET A 221 16.89 9.55 14.45
C MET A 221 16.17 10.90 14.30
N LEU A 222 15.19 10.99 13.40
CA LEU A 222 14.35 12.19 13.27
C LEU A 222 13.55 12.46 14.56
N ALA A 223 12.96 11.43 15.15
CA ALA A 223 12.14 11.55 16.35
C ALA A 223 12.91 12.10 17.57
N VAL A 224 14.23 11.89 17.62
CA VAL A 224 15.09 12.44 18.68
C VAL A 224 15.79 13.73 18.28
N GLY A 225 15.40 14.33 17.16
CA GLY A 225 15.89 15.63 16.71
C GLY A 225 17.30 15.62 16.13
N ALA A 226 17.78 14.49 15.62
CA ALA A 226 19.07 14.47 14.94
C ALA A 226 19.03 15.31 13.65
N GLU A 227 20.09 16.05 13.38
CA GLU A 227 20.23 16.89 12.20
C GLU A 227 20.17 16.06 10.91
N LEU A 228 19.51 16.59 9.87
CA LEU A 228 19.30 15.89 8.61
C LEU A 228 20.61 15.42 7.96
N ASP A 229 21.64 16.27 7.98
CA ASP A 229 22.97 15.93 7.46
C ASP A 229 23.63 14.80 8.26
N THR A 230 23.51 14.83 9.59
CA THR A 230 24.00 13.75 10.48
C THR A 230 23.31 12.43 10.17
N ILE A 231 21.98 12.44 10.05
CA ILE A 231 21.21 11.24 9.70
C ILE A 231 21.67 10.70 8.35
N TYR A 232 21.75 11.56 7.34
CA TYR A 232 22.12 11.14 5.99
C TYR A 232 23.53 10.52 5.95
N ARG A 233 24.52 11.17 6.57
CA ARG A 233 25.90 10.64 6.64
C ARG A 233 25.97 9.31 7.39
N LEU A 234 25.25 9.18 8.51
CA LEU A 234 25.21 7.92 9.26
C LEU A 234 24.63 6.78 8.42
N LEU A 235 23.59 7.04 7.62
CA LEU A 235 23.02 6.03 6.74
C LEU A 235 24.00 5.56 5.68
N LEU A 236 24.81 6.47 5.11
CA LEU A 236 25.84 6.09 4.14
C LEU A 236 26.89 5.18 4.80
N VAL A 237 27.40 5.58 5.97
CA VAL A 237 28.37 4.76 6.73
C VAL A 237 27.80 3.38 7.03
N VAL A 238 26.56 3.32 7.51
CA VAL A 238 25.89 2.07 7.85
C VAL A 238 25.64 1.20 6.63
N ASN A 239 25.19 1.79 5.53
CA ASN A 239 24.91 1.07 4.30
C ASN A 239 26.15 0.35 3.77
N ASP A 240 27.30 1.03 3.84
CA ASP A 240 28.54 0.54 3.27
C ASP A 240 29.27 -0.44 4.20
N ASN A 241 29.02 -0.37 5.51
CA ASN A 241 29.81 -1.12 6.50
C ASN A 241 29.02 -2.17 7.31
N PHE A 242 27.70 -2.02 7.46
CA PHE A 242 26.92 -2.83 8.42
C PHE A 242 25.72 -3.53 7.79
N LEU A 243 25.30 -3.17 6.58
CA LEU A 243 24.35 -3.99 5.84
C LEU A 243 25.05 -5.18 5.20
N SER A 244 24.40 -6.34 5.25
CA SER A 244 24.88 -7.57 4.57
C SER A 244 25.21 -7.35 3.09
N GLU A 245 24.48 -6.45 2.45
CA GLU A 245 24.76 -5.91 1.12
C GLU A 245 24.34 -4.43 1.09
N PRO A 246 25.14 -3.53 0.51
CA PRO A 246 24.76 -2.13 0.34
C PRO A 246 23.52 -2.00 -0.54
N LEU A 247 22.64 -1.08 -0.17
CA LEU A 247 21.55 -0.62 -1.03
C LEU A 247 22.06 0.46 -2.01
N PRO A 248 21.45 0.57 -3.20
CA PRO A 248 21.74 1.66 -4.11
C PRO A 248 21.48 3.02 -3.45
N LEU A 249 22.38 3.98 -3.67
CA LEU A 249 22.22 5.35 -3.15
C LEU A 249 20.89 5.98 -3.55
N SER A 250 20.32 5.61 -4.71
CA SER A 250 19.00 6.07 -5.15
C SER A 250 17.88 5.63 -4.19
N GLU A 251 17.94 4.41 -3.65
CA GLU A 251 16.96 3.88 -2.70
C GLU A 251 17.07 4.57 -1.34
N ILE A 252 18.30 4.78 -0.85
CA ILE A 252 18.57 5.53 0.39
C ILE A 252 18.05 6.96 0.25
N ASN A 253 18.35 7.63 -0.86
CA ASN A 253 17.89 8.99 -1.15
C ASN A 253 16.37 9.09 -1.22
N ALA A 254 15.71 8.15 -1.90
CA ALA A 254 14.26 8.13 -2.02
C ALA A 254 13.60 7.95 -0.64
N THR A 255 14.11 7.01 0.15
CA THR A 255 13.59 6.70 1.49
C THR A 255 13.82 7.88 2.45
N PHE A 256 15.02 8.46 2.45
CA PHE A 256 15.35 9.63 3.27
C PHE A 256 14.45 10.82 2.96
N LYS A 257 14.33 11.21 1.68
CA LYS A 257 13.44 12.31 1.25
C LYS A 257 11.98 12.06 1.64
N SER A 258 11.51 10.82 1.48
CA SER A 258 10.14 10.44 1.85
C SER A 258 9.90 10.62 3.35
N ARG A 259 10.82 10.16 4.20
CA ARG A 259 10.70 10.24 5.66
C ARG A 259 10.85 11.64 6.21
N VAL A 260 11.79 12.43 5.69
CA VAL A 260 11.93 13.85 6.07
C VAL A 260 10.64 14.61 5.74
N LYS A 261 10.10 14.43 4.53
CA LYS A 261 8.83 15.06 4.13
C LYS A 261 7.65 14.63 5.00
N LYS A 262 7.61 13.38 5.46
CA LYS A 262 6.56 12.89 6.37
C LYS A 262 6.71 13.51 7.77
N HIS A 263 7.94 13.59 8.27
CA HIS A 263 8.22 14.14 9.61
C HIS A 263 7.94 15.64 9.69
N THR A 264 8.35 16.43 8.69
CA THR A 264 8.13 17.88 8.66
C THR A 264 6.68 18.31 8.42
N ARG A 265 5.79 17.38 8.05
CA ARG A 265 4.35 17.64 7.91
C ARG A 265 3.55 17.37 9.19
N GLY A 266 4.15 16.67 10.16
CA GLY A 266 3.50 16.27 11.41
C GLY A 266 4.18 16.82 12.67
N ALA A 267 5.23 17.63 12.51
CA ALA A 267 5.86 18.42 13.56
C ALA A 267 5.39 19.88 13.43
#